data_AF-A0A2R7NZ15-F1
#
_entry.id   AF-A0A2R7NZ15-F1
#
_cell.length_a   1.000
_cell.length_b   1.000
_cell.length_c   1.000
_cell.angle_alpha   90.00
_cell.angle_beta   90.00
_cell.angle_gamma   90.00
#
_symmetry.space_group_name_H-M   'P 1'
#
loop_
_entity.id
_entity.type
_entity.pdbx_description
1 polymer ?
#
loop_
_entity_poly.entity_id
_entity_poly.type
_entity_poly.pdbx_seq_one_letter_code
_entity_poly.pdbx_strand_id
1 'polypeptide(L)' 'MFRWLLVILLALMFISWLSPLLRRMGFGRLPGDFRFRWLGRDWDVPLASTLLLSFVVSLITKLL' A
#
# COMPACT_ATOMS: atom_id res chain seq x y z
N MET A 1 -22.02 -19.24 2.32
CA MET A 1 -21.15 -18.61 1.30
C MET A 1 -21.30 -17.09 1.25
N PHE A 2 -22.51 -16.55 1.35
CA PHE A 2 -22.77 -15.09 1.31
C PHE A 2 -22.02 -14.27 2.38
N ARG A 3 -21.88 -14.81 3.61
CA ARG A 3 -21.06 -14.22 4.69
C ARG A 3 -19.62 -13.91 4.26
N TRP A 4 -18.96 -14.81 3.54
CA TRP A 4 -17.59 -14.61 3.04
C TRP A 4 -17.54 -13.58 1.91
N LEU A 5 -18.55 -13.57 1.04
CA LEU A 5 -18.69 -12.58 -0.03
C LEU A 5 -18.79 -11.16 0.53
N LEU A 6 -19.58 -10.97 1.60
CA LEU A 6 -19.70 -9.69 2.31
C LEU A 6 -18.36 -9.26 2.94
N VAL A 7 -17.67 -10.17 3.61
CA VAL A 7 -16.35 -9.89 4.23
C VAL A 7 -15.33 -9.45 3.18
N ILE A 8 -15.25 -10.19 2.07
CA ILE A 8 -14.32 -9.88 0.97
C ILE A 8 -14.70 -8.53 0.33
N LEU A 9 -15.99 -8.28 0.09
CA LEU A 9 -16.45 -7.00 -0.48
C LEU A 9 -16.11 -5.82 0.44
N LEU A 10 -16.37 -5.93 1.74
CA LEU A 10 -16.00 -4.90 2.72
C LEU A 10 -14.48 -4.71 2.80
N ALA A 11 -13.71 -5.78 2.83
CA ALA A 11 -12.25 -5.71 2.85
C ALA A 11 -11.71 -5.01 1.59
N LEU A 12 -12.19 -5.38 0.41
CA LEU A 12 -11.80 -4.73 -0.84
C LEU A 12 -12.24 -3.27 -0.90
N MET A 13 -13.44 -2.94 -0.43
CA MET A 13 -13.90 -1.54 -0.32
C MET A 13 -12.96 -0.75 0.59
N PHE A 14 -12.62 -1.30 1.74
CA PHE A 14 -11.75 -0.64 2.72
C PHE A 14 -10.34 -0.43 2.18
N ILE A 15 -9.75 -1.46 1.56
CA ILE A 15 -8.43 -1.38 0.91
C ILE A 15 -8.46 -0.37 -0.24
N SER A 16 -9.52 -0.36 -1.05
CA SER A 16 -9.67 0.57 -2.18
C SER A 16 -9.88 2.01 -1.71
N TRP A 17 -10.53 2.21 -0.57
CA TRP A 17 -10.67 3.52 0.07
C TRP A 17 -9.34 4.02 0.66
N LEU A 18 -8.54 3.11 1.24
CA LEU A 18 -7.25 3.46 1.83
C LEU A 18 -6.16 3.70 0.78
N SER A 19 -6.26 3.04 -0.38
CA SER A 19 -5.35 3.16 -1.52
C SER A 19 -5.09 4.61 -2.01
N PRO A 20 -6.10 5.47 -2.24
CA PRO A 20 -5.87 6.87 -2.64
C PRO A 20 -5.27 7.71 -1.50
N LEU A 21 -5.54 7.39 -0.24
CA LEU A 21 -4.95 8.09 0.90
C LEU A 21 -3.43 7.79 0.98
N LEU A 22 -3.05 6.53 0.77
CA LEU A 22 -1.65 6.10 0.63
C LEU A 22 -0.99 6.84 -0.53
N ARG A 23 -1.61 6.84 -1.72
CA ARG A 23 -1.08 7.56 -2.90
C ARG A 23 -0.95 9.07 -2.66
N ARG A 24 -1.87 9.69 -1.92
CA ARG A 24 -1.81 11.13 -1.54
C ARG A 24 -0.71 11.44 -0.52
N MET A 25 -0.41 10.50 0.38
CA MET A 25 0.74 10.60 1.29
C MET A 25 2.09 10.38 0.59
N GLY A 26 2.09 10.15 -0.74
CA GLY A 26 3.31 9.95 -1.50
C GLY A 26 3.79 8.50 -1.55
N PHE A 27 3.01 7.52 -1.07
CA PHE A 27 3.32 6.11 -1.31
C PHE A 27 3.34 5.85 -2.83
N GLY A 28 4.49 5.43 -3.35
CA GLY A 28 4.79 5.28 -4.76
C GLY A 28 5.53 6.47 -5.38
N ARG A 29 5.69 7.61 -4.70
CA ARG A 29 6.41 8.81 -5.18
C ARG A 29 7.47 9.33 -4.20
N LEU A 30 7.74 8.57 -3.15
CA LEU A 30 8.78 8.92 -2.18
C LEU A 30 10.17 8.77 -2.82
N PRO A 31 11.15 9.63 -2.48
CA PRO A 31 12.54 9.49 -2.92
C PRO A 31 13.12 8.21 -2.31
N GLY A 32 12.98 7.08 -3.03
CA GLY A 32 13.26 5.73 -2.53
C GLY A 32 12.33 4.65 -3.13
N ASP A 33 11.18 5.03 -3.69
CA ASP A 33 10.40 4.15 -4.55
C ASP A 33 11.05 4.14 -5.95
N PHE A 34 11.58 2.98 -6.34
CA PHE A 34 12.29 2.84 -7.60
C PHE A 34 11.28 2.82 -8.74
N ARG A 35 11.17 3.95 -9.44
CA ARG A 35 10.50 4.07 -10.73
C ARG A 35 11.54 3.95 -11.81
N PHE A 36 11.71 2.76 -12.37
CA PHE A 36 12.63 2.58 -13.50
C PHE A 36 11.85 2.26 -14.76
N ARG A 37 12.20 2.94 -15.86
CA ARG A 37 11.59 2.71 -17.15
C ARG A 37 12.39 1.63 -17.88
N TRP A 38 11.79 0.47 -18.08
CA TRP A 38 12.44 -0.65 -18.78
C TRP A 38 11.55 -1.10 -19.94
N LEU A 39 12.13 -1.21 -21.14
CA LEU A 39 11.41 -1.53 -22.39
C LEU A 39 10.23 -0.57 -22.70
N GLY A 40 10.37 0.72 -22.41
CA GLY A 40 9.32 1.71 -22.65
C GLY A 40 8.13 1.63 -21.69
N ARG A 41 8.13 0.67 -20.75
CA ARG A 41 7.13 0.52 -19.69
C ARG A 41 7.68 1.03 -18.36
N ASP A 42 6.86 1.77 -17.64
CA ASP A 42 7.21 2.28 -16.32
C ASP A 42 7.01 1.16 -15.28
N TRP A 43 8.08 0.78 -14.60
CA TRP A 43 8.05 -0.18 -13.50
C TRP A 43 8.16 0.60 -12.19
N ASP A 44 7.10 0.55 -11.39
CA ASP A 44 7.04 1.17 -10.07
C ASP A 44 7.26 0.08 -9.00
N VAL A 45 8.40 0.11 -8.29
CA VAL A 45 8.68 -0.80 -7.16
C VAL A 45 8.60 -0.02 -5.84
N PRO A 46 7.53 -0.21 -5.04
CA PRO A 46 7.26 0.59 -3.86
C PRO A 46 8.04 0.07 -2.63
N LEU A 47 9.37 -0.01 -2.72
CA LEU A 47 10.24 -0.56 -1.67
C LEU A 47 10.22 0.32 -0.41
N ALA A 48 10.42 1.63 -0.56
CA ALA A 48 10.43 2.56 0.56
C ALA A 48 9.05 2.60 1.23
N SER A 49 7.99 2.64 0.41
CA SER A 49 6.60 2.54 0.85
C SER A 49 6.34 1.28 1.70
N THR A 50 6.74 0.10 1.23
CA THR A 50 6.53 -1.17 1.94
C THR A 50 7.29 -1.22 3.27
N LEU A 51 8.51 -0.68 3.30
CA LEU A 51 9.32 -0.58 4.52
C LEU A 51 8.72 0.38 5.54
N LEU A 52 8.25 1.55 5.10
CA LEU A 52 7.59 2.53 5.96
C LEU A 52 6.33 1.95 6.61
N LEU A 53 5.51 1.24 5.82
CA LEU A 53 4.28 0.63 6.32
C LEU A 53 4.60 -0.47 7.34
N SER A 54 5.59 -1.32 7.05
CA SER A 54 6.08 -2.33 7.99
C SER A 54 6.62 -1.70 9.28
N PHE A 55 7.31 -0.56 9.17
CA PHE A 55 7.85 0.18 10.31
C PHE A 55 6.74 0.76 11.20
N VAL A 56 5.72 1.38 10.60
CA VAL A 56 4.55 1.91 11.32
C VAL A 56 3.81 0.78 12.04
N VAL A 57 3.57 -0.34 11.36
CA VAL A 57 2.95 -1.52 11.98
C VAL A 57 3.78 -2.02 13.15
N SER A 58 5.10 -2.16 12.97
CA SER A 58 6.00 -2.59 14.04
C SER A 58 5.99 -1.63 15.24
N LEU A 59 5.86 -0.31 14.99
CA LEU A 59 5.80 0.70 16.05
C LEU A 59 4.49 0.62 16.83
N ILE A 60 3.37 0.46 16.13
CA ILE A 60 2.04 0.27 16.74
C ILE A 60 2.03 -1.00 17.59
N THR A 61 2.55 -2.12 17.07
CA THR A 61 2.64 -3.39 17.80
C THR A 61 3.50 -3.28 19.06
N LYS A 62 4.51 -2.40 19.07
CA LYS A 62 5.36 -2.17 20.25
C LYS A 62 4.69 -1.28 21.30
N LEU A 63 3.76 -0.42 20.89
CA LEU A 63 3.09 0.53 21.78
C LEU A 63 1.79 -0.02 22.38
N LEU A 64 1.22 -1.05 21.75
CA LEU A 64 0.10 -1.85 22.25
C LEU A 64 0.59 -2.92 23.23
#